data_AF-A0A445LA54-F1
#
_entry.id   AF-A0A445LA54-F1
#
_cell.length_a   1.000
_cell.length_b   1.000
_cell.length_c   1.000
_cell.angle_alpha   90.00
_cell.angle_beta   90.00
_cell.angle_gamma   90.00
#
_symmetry.space_group_name_H-M   'P 1'
#
loop_
_entity.id
_entity.type
_entity.pdbx_description
1 polymer ?
#
loop_
_entity_poly.entity_id
_entity_poly.type
_entity_poly.pdbx_seq_one_letter_code
_entity_poly.pdbx_strand_id
1 'polypeptide(L)'
;MTACSMMLRLVYGRTFIVEGNRFNKLKLQSWAIPKYSQQYFMISQKMSINKMIEEAILEAHQKGIKLLCLGLLNQGENLNIYGGLYVSKHPNLRVKVVDGSSLALAVVVLNGIPNRTTQVLLRGKLTKVTTK
;
A
#
# COMPACT_ATOMS: atom_id res chain seq x y z
N MET A 1 -21.55 3.54 7.53
CA MET A 1 -20.74 4.66 8.06
C MET A 1 -21.52 5.95 7.86
N THR A 2 -21.79 6.70 8.92
CA THR A 2 -22.52 7.98 8.85
C THR A 2 -21.58 9.08 8.36
N ALA A 3 -22.04 9.97 7.47
CA ALA A 3 -21.23 11.04 6.84
C ALA A 3 -20.45 11.90 7.85
N CYS A 4 -21.00 12.12 9.04
CA CYS A 4 -20.34 12.81 10.15
C CYS A 4 -19.00 12.17 10.55
N SER A 5 -18.93 10.84 10.59
CA SER A 5 -17.71 10.10 10.93
C SER A 5 -16.62 10.22 9.86
N MET A 6 -16.98 10.37 8.57
CA MET A 6 -16.04 10.69 7.50
C MET A 6 -15.54 12.12 7.63
N MET A 7 -16.42 13.09 7.84
CA MET A 7 -16.04 14.50 8.02
C MET A 7 -15.08 14.70 9.20
N LEU A 8 -15.33 14.02 10.33
CA LEU A 8 -14.41 14.02 11.46
C LEU A 8 -13.03 13.47 11.09
N ARG A 9 -12.95 12.34 10.39
CA ARG A 9 -11.66 11.77 9.96
C ARG A 9 -10.93 12.62 8.93
N LEU A 10 -11.65 13.32 8.05
CA LEU A 10 -11.06 14.33 7.16
C LEU A 10 -10.38 15.45 7.97
N VAL A 11 -11.08 16.01 8.96
CA VAL A 11 -10.57 17.10 9.82
C VAL A 11 -9.39 16.65 10.68
N TYR A 12 -9.45 15.43 11.23
CA TYR A 12 -8.35 14.86 12.02
C TYR A 12 -7.20 14.30 11.19
N GLY A 13 -7.28 14.36 9.85
CA GLY A 13 -6.25 13.80 8.98
C GLY A 13 -6.03 12.30 9.21
N ARG A 14 -7.10 11.53 9.36
CA ARG A 14 -7.03 10.07 9.53
C ARG A 14 -7.57 9.35 8.32
N THR A 15 -7.06 8.14 8.08
CA THR A 15 -7.61 7.28 7.04
C THR A 15 -9.02 6.82 7.39
N PHE A 16 -9.84 6.70 6.35
CA PHE A 16 -11.22 6.25 6.47
C PHE A 16 -11.56 5.29 5.35
N ILE A 17 -12.49 4.38 5.63
CA ILE A 17 -12.96 3.40 4.67
C ILE A 17 -13.93 4.11 3.71
N VAL A 18 -13.61 4.07 2.43
CA VAL A 18 -14.45 4.64 1.35
C VAL A 18 -15.39 3.57 0.83
N GLU A 19 -14.86 2.36 0.66
CA GLU A 19 -15.59 1.24 0.09
C GLU A 19 -15.23 -0.04 0.84
N GLY A 20 -16.23 -0.90 1.04
CA GLY A 20 -16.04 -2.28 1.46
C GLY A 20 -16.75 -3.18 0.47
N ASN A 21 -16.02 -4.15 -0.08
CA ASN A 21 -16.55 -5.09 -1.05
C ASN A 21 -16.33 -6.53 -0.55
N ARG A 22 -17.25 -7.43 -0.87
CA ARG A 22 -17.12 -8.85 -0.53
C ARG A 22 -17.21 -9.67 -1.81
N PHE A 23 -16.10 -10.29 -2.17
CA PHE A 23 -16.04 -11.18 -3.32
C PHE A 23 -15.86 -12.62 -2.84
N ASN A 24 -16.94 -13.40 -2.82
CA ASN A 24 -16.96 -14.75 -2.28
C ASN A 24 -16.43 -14.81 -0.83
N LYS A 25 -15.27 -15.44 -0.65
CA LYS A 25 -14.56 -15.58 0.63
C LYS A 25 -13.63 -14.41 0.93
N LEU A 26 -13.37 -13.54 -0.05
CA LEU A 26 -12.51 -12.36 0.10
C LEU A 26 -13.33 -11.16 0.60
N LYS A 27 -12.80 -10.48 1.61
CA LYS A 27 -13.30 -9.19 2.08
C LYS A 27 -12.27 -8.13 1.71
N LEU A 28 -12.69 -7.15 0.94
CA LEU A 28 -11.88 -6.08 0.39
C LEU A 28 -12.35 -4.76 1.01
N GLN A 29 -11.41 -3.87 1.29
CA GLN A 29 -11.70 -2.52 1.75
C GLN A 29 -10.76 -1.54 1.07
N SER A 30 -11.31 -0.42 0.63
CA SER A 30 -10.57 0.71 0.07
C SER A 30 -10.54 1.82 1.11
N TRP A 31 -9.35 2.20 1.53
CA TRP A 31 -9.15 3.23 2.55
C TRP A 31 -8.55 4.47 1.89
N ALA A 32 -9.16 5.64 2.09
CA ALA A 32 -8.64 6.90 1.59
C ALA A 32 -7.82 7.62 2.64
N ILE A 33 -6.73 8.21 2.18
CA ILE A 33 -5.99 9.25 2.90
C ILE A 33 -6.58 10.60 2.47
N PRO A 34 -6.95 11.49 3.41
CA PRO A 34 -7.56 12.78 3.11
C PRO A 34 -6.51 13.79 2.62
N LYS A 35 -5.84 13.49 1.50
CA LYS A 35 -4.84 14.36 0.86
C LYS A 35 -5.07 14.43 -0.63
N TYR A 36 -4.98 15.63 -1.16
CA TYR A 36 -5.05 15.89 -2.60
C TYR A 36 -3.72 15.51 -3.28
N SER A 37 -3.79 15.19 -4.57
CA SER A 37 -2.61 14.79 -5.35
C SER A 37 -1.50 15.84 -5.31
N GLN A 38 -1.83 17.14 -5.33
CA GLN A 38 -0.86 18.22 -5.25
C GLN A 38 -0.04 18.18 -3.95
N GLN A 39 -0.65 17.73 -2.84
CA GLN A 39 0.04 17.64 -1.55
C GLN A 39 1.10 16.55 -1.52
N TYR A 40 0.98 15.50 -2.34
CA TYR A 40 2.02 14.46 -2.45
C TYR A 40 3.32 14.99 -3.08
N PHE A 41 3.25 16.05 -3.87
CA PHE A 41 4.41 16.69 -4.49
C PHE A 41 5.06 17.73 -3.57
N MET A 42 4.43 18.11 -2.45
CA MET A 42 4.97 19.06 -1.48
C MET A 42 5.85 18.35 -0.44
N ILE A 43 7.12 18.76 -0.32
CA ILE A 43 8.07 18.17 0.63
C ILE A 43 7.57 18.27 2.08
N SER A 44 6.99 19.42 2.47
CA SER A 44 6.45 19.67 3.82
C SER A 44 5.32 18.71 4.21
N GLN A 45 4.60 18.17 3.23
CA GLN A 45 3.48 17.26 3.47
C GLN A 45 3.90 15.79 3.57
N LYS A 46 5.11 15.43 3.09
CA LYS A 46 5.60 14.04 3.08
C LYS A 46 5.55 13.39 4.46
N MET A 47 5.96 14.11 5.50
CA MET A 47 5.94 13.60 6.88
C MET A 47 4.51 13.31 7.36
N SER A 48 3.58 14.24 7.10
CA SER A 48 2.16 14.06 7.43
C SER A 48 1.55 12.87 6.67
N ILE A 49 1.86 12.73 5.39
CA ILE A 49 1.40 11.62 4.54
C ILE A 49 1.93 10.29 5.06
N ASN A 50 3.24 10.18 5.31
CA ASN A 50 3.84 8.96 5.84
C ASN A 50 3.25 8.56 7.19
N LYS A 51 3.02 9.53 8.08
CA LYS A 51 2.37 9.26 9.37
C LYS A 51 0.98 8.63 9.18
N MET A 52 0.17 9.17 8.26
CA MET A 52 -1.16 8.60 7.99
C MET A 52 -1.09 7.21 7.35
N ILE A 53 -0.13 6.97 6.46
CA ILE A 53 0.09 5.64 5.86
C ILE A 53 0.50 4.65 6.95
N GLU A 54 1.43 5.05 7.83
CA GLU A 54 1.88 4.23 8.96
C GLU A 54 0.74 3.88 9.90
N GLU A 55 -0.06 4.87 10.31
CA GLU A 55 -1.24 4.66 11.16
C GLU A 55 -2.24 3.70 10.51
N ALA A 56 -2.47 3.82 9.20
CA ALA A 56 -3.35 2.91 8.46
C ALA A 56 -2.82 1.46 8.44
N ILE A 57 -1.50 1.28 8.28
CA ILE A 57 -0.86 -0.04 8.32
C ILE A 57 -1.00 -0.66 9.71
N LEU A 58 -0.80 0.12 10.77
CA LEU A 58 -0.96 -0.34 12.15
C LEU A 58 -2.42 -0.68 12.46
N GLU A 59 -3.37 0.14 12.02
CA GLU A 59 -4.80 -0.16 12.14
C GLU A 59 -5.17 -1.45 11.37
N ALA A 60 -4.60 -1.66 10.18
CA ALA A 60 -4.80 -2.89 9.42
C ALA A 60 -4.22 -4.12 10.13
N HIS A 61 -3.02 -4.00 10.72
CA HIS A 61 -2.41 -5.03 11.55
C HIS A 61 -3.32 -5.41 12.73
N GLN A 62 -3.83 -4.43 13.47
CA GLN A 62 -4.72 -4.64 14.61
C GLN A 62 -6.04 -5.32 14.21
N LYS A 63 -6.58 -4.96 13.04
CA LYS A 63 -7.79 -5.60 12.47
C LYS A 63 -7.54 -7.00 11.91
N GLY A 64 -6.32 -7.51 11.96
CA GLY A 64 -5.96 -8.84 11.43
C GLY A 64 -6.03 -8.92 9.90
N ILE A 65 -5.90 -7.79 9.20
CA ILE A 65 -5.81 -7.77 7.74
C ILE A 65 -4.51 -8.47 7.32
N LYS A 66 -4.61 -9.41 6.38
CA LYS A 66 -3.46 -10.19 5.92
C LYS A 66 -2.58 -9.45 4.91
N LEU A 67 -3.20 -8.62 4.07
CA LEU A 67 -2.53 -7.93 2.96
C LEU A 67 -3.10 -6.52 2.81
N LEU A 68 -2.20 -5.55 2.69
CA LEU A 68 -2.53 -4.15 2.44
C LEU A 68 -1.73 -3.69 1.21
N CYS A 69 -2.45 -3.22 0.18
CA CYS A 69 -1.84 -2.70 -1.04
C CYS A 69 -1.78 -1.17 -0.97
N LEU A 70 -0.60 -0.59 -1.18
CA LEU A 70 -0.44 0.86 -1.27
C LEU A 70 -0.90 1.36 -2.64
N GLY A 71 -1.76 2.38 -2.63
CA GLY A 71 -2.17 3.11 -3.83
C GLY A 71 -1.00 3.84 -4.49
N LEU A 72 -1.15 4.23 -5.76
CA LEU A 72 -0.07 4.73 -6.61
C LEU A 72 0.79 5.85 -5.98
N LEU A 73 0.14 6.85 -5.38
CA LEU A 73 0.85 7.98 -4.75
C LEU A 73 1.41 7.64 -3.36
N ASN A 74 0.95 6.56 -2.74
CA ASN A 74 1.31 6.16 -1.37
C ASN A 74 2.55 5.26 -1.32
N GLN A 75 3.11 4.88 -2.47
CA GLN A 75 4.24 3.95 -2.60
C GLN A 75 5.51 4.61 -3.15
N GLY A 76 5.62 5.95 -3.15
CA GLY A 76 6.78 6.62 -3.72
C GLY A 76 8.09 6.21 -3.04
N GLU A 77 9.16 6.02 -3.84
CA GLU A 77 10.50 5.71 -3.32
C GLU A 77 10.99 6.77 -2.33
N ASN A 78 10.94 8.03 -2.77
CA ASN A 78 11.28 9.22 -2.00
C ASN A 78 10.24 9.56 -0.90
N LEU A 79 9.20 8.74 -0.75
CA LEU A 79 8.19 8.87 0.28
C LEU A 79 8.44 7.84 1.38
N ASN A 80 8.41 6.54 1.05
CA ASN A 80 8.54 5.46 2.04
C ASN A 80 9.24 4.20 1.50
N ILE A 81 10.02 4.35 0.43
CA ILE A 81 10.78 3.24 -0.18
C ILE A 81 9.84 2.08 -0.54
N TYR A 82 8.75 2.38 -1.25
CA TYR A 82 7.74 1.40 -1.66
C TYR A 82 7.14 0.59 -0.48
N GLY A 83 7.00 1.24 0.68
CA GLY A 83 6.52 0.60 1.93
C GLY A 83 7.61 -0.07 2.76
N GLY A 84 8.85 -0.19 2.25
CA GLY A 84 9.98 -0.79 2.97
C GLY A 84 10.32 -0.08 4.28
N LEU A 85 10.07 1.24 4.35
CA LEU A 85 10.23 2.03 5.57
C LEU A 85 9.42 1.44 6.74
N TYR A 86 8.18 1.01 6.51
CA TYR A 86 7.29 0.53 7.57
C TYR A 86 7.61 -0.90 8.00
N VAL A 87 8.02 -1.74 7.05
CA VAL A 87 8.46 -3.12 7.32
C VAL A 87 9.71 -3.10 8.20
N SER A 88 10.67 -2.21 7.90
CA SER A 88 11.88 -2.03 8.71
C SER A 88 11.57 -1.49 10.11
N LYS A 89 10.69 -0.48 10.20
CA LYS A 89 10.31 0.16 11.47
C LYS A 89 9.51 -0.75 12.41
N HIS A 90 8.73 -1.68 11.87
CA HIS A 90 7.86 -2.57 12.65
C HIS A 90 8.06 -4.04 12.25
N PRO A 91 9.13 -4.70 12.74
CA PRO A 91 9.49 -6.06 12.34
C PRO A 91 8.42 -7.12 12.68
N ASN A 92 7.53 -6.81 13.64
CA ASN A 92 6.44 -7.70 14.06
C ASN A 92 5.13 -7.50 13.26
N LEU A 93 5.16 -6.74 12.15
CA LEU A 93 3.99 -6.55 11.28
C LEU A 93 3.54 -7.86 10.63
N ARG A 94 2.40 -8.39 11.11
CA ARG A 94 1.69 -9.53 10.50
C ARG A 94 0.99 -9.20 9.17
N VAL A 95 0.64 -7.94 8.94
CA VAL A 95 0.04 -7.49 7.67
C VAL A 95 1.15 -7.37 6.63
N LYS A 96 0.97 -8.00 5.47
CA LYS A 96 1.89 -7.84 4.34
C LYS A 96 1.57 -6.55 3.60
N VAL A 97 2.49 -5.59 3.68
CA VAL A 97 2.42 -4.35 2.88
C VAL A 97 2.99 -4.65 1.51
N VAL A 98 2.20 -4.42 0.48
CA VAL A 98 2.56 -4.66 -0.92
C VAL A 98 2.19 -3.46 -1.78
N ASP A 99 2.62 -3.47 -3.03
CA ASP A 99 2.13 -2.55 -4.04
C ASP A 99 1.67 -3.26 -5.31
N GLY A 100 1.15 -2.47 -6.26
CA GLY A 100 0.63 -3.00 -7.53
C GLY A 100 1.68 -3.73 -8.37
N SER A 101 2.96 -3.36 -8.26
CA SER A 101 4.06 -4.04 -8.96
C SER A 101 4.32 -5.42 -8.34
N SER A 102 4.26 -5.55 -7.02
CA SER A 102 4.40 -6.84 -6.34
C SER A 102 3.29 -7.82 -6.76
N LEU A 103 2.06 -7.34 -6.91
CA LEU A 103 0.95 -8.17 -7.38
C LEU A 103 1.15 -8.59 -8.85
N ALA A 104 1.58 -7.66 -9.70
CA ALA A 104 1.90 -7.96 -11.09
C ALA A 104 3.04 -8.98 -11.22
N LEU A 105 4.10 -8.86 -10.41
CA LEU A 105 5.19 -9.84 -10.35
C LEU A 105 4.68 -11.22 -9.92
N ALA A 106 3.84 -11.29 -8.89
CA ALA A 106 3.28 -12.57 -8.44
C ALA A 106 2.45 -13.25 -9.54
N VAL A 107 1.67 -12.50 -10.32
CA VAL A 107 0.87 -13.06 -11.41
C VAL A 107 1.74 -13.46 -12.59
N VAL A 108 2.61 -12.55 -13.07
CA VAL A 108 3.38 -12.75 -14.30
C VAL A 108 4.52 -13.75 -14.11
N VAL A 109 5.26 -13.64 -13.00
CA VAL A 109 6.48 -14.45 -12.79
C VAL A 109 6.16 -15.78 -12.14
N LEU A 110 5.35 -15.81 -11.08
CA LEU A 110 5.11 -17.05 -10.32
C LEU A 110 4.07 -17.96 -10.99
N ASN A 111 3.08 -17.40 -11.68
CA ASN A 111 2.01 -18.18 -12.32
C ASN A 111 2.11 -18.19 -13.85
N GLY A 112 2.76 -17.19 -14.46
CA GLY A 112 2.83 -17.04 -15.91
C GLY A 112 4.04 -17.71 -16.57
N ILE A 113 5.13 -17.97 -15.83
CA ILE A 113 6.34 -18.58 -16.37
C ILE A 113 6.29 -20.10 -16.17
N PRO A 114 6.33 -20.90 -17.25
CA PRO A 114 6.39 -22.36 -17.13
C PRO A 114 7.64 -22.84 -16.38
N ASN A 115 7.51 -23.90 -15.60
CA ASN A 115 8.61 -24.49 -14.81
C ASN A 115 9.84 -24.95 -15.62
N ARG A 116 9.77 -24.99 -16.95
CA ARG A 116 10.85 -25.38 -17.86
C ARG A 116 11.49 -24.20 -18.61
N THR A 117 11.11 -22.97 -18.28
CA THR A 117 11.70 -21.78 -18.89
C THR A 117 13.13 -21.59 -18.39
N THR A 118 14.10 -21.65 -19.30
CA THR A 118 15.53 -21.50 -19.00
C THR A 118 16.02 -20.06 -19.09
N GLN A 119 15.30 -19.19 -19.81
CA GLN A 119 15.66 -17.79 -20.02
C GLN A 119 14.43 -16.89 -20.03
N VAL A 120 14.53 -15.72 -19.41
CA VAL A 120 13.48 -14.69 -19.36
C VAL A 120 14.12 -13.35 -19.68
N LEU A 121 13.60 -12.64 -20.68
CA LEU A 121 14.05 -11.29 -21.02
C LEU A 121 13.14 -10.26 -20.36
N LEU A 122 13.66 -9.53 -19.37
CA LEU A 122 12.97 -8.40 -18.77
C LEU A 122 13.29 -7.13 -19.57
N ARG A 123 12.29 -6.57 -20.25
CA ARG A 123 12.43 -5.29 -20.98
C ARG A 123 11.85 -4.14 -20.15
N GLY A 124 12.61 -3.07 -20.01
CA GLY A 124 12.21 -1.85 -19.30
C GLY A 124 13.32 -1.31 -18.40
N LYS A 125 13.09 -0.13 -17.80
CA LYS A 125 14.02 0.43 -16.81
C LYS A 125 13.82 -0.31 -15.49
N LEU A 126 14.85 -1.02 -15.02
CA LEU A 126 14.87 -1.66 -13.71
C LEU A 126 14.98 -0.58 -12.64
N THR A 127 13.85 -0.07 -12.15
CA THR A 127 13.80 1.02 -11.16
C THR A 127 13.49 0.53 -9.76
N LYS A 128 13.22 -0.77 -9.57
CA LYS A 128 12.71 -1.32 -8.31
C LYS A 128 13.61 -2.47 -7.85
N VAL A 129 14.41 -2.21 -6.84
CA VAL A 129 15.29 -3.20 -6.20
C VAL A 129 14.63 -3.57 -4.87
N THR A 130 14.12 -4.79 -4.77
CA THR A 130 13.74 -5.38 -3.49
C THR A 130 14.96 -6.14 -2.98
N THR A 131 15.67 -5.57 -2.02
CA THR A 131 16.67 -6.33 -1.25
C THR A 131 15.97 -7.31 -0.33
N LYS A 132 16.56 -8.51 -0.22
CA LYS A 132 16.09 -9.64 0.60
C LYS A 132 15.99 -9.31 2.07
#